data_AF-A0A9P7D6Q5-F1
#
_entry.id   AF-A0A9P7D6Q5-F1
#
_cell.length_a   1.000
_cell.length_b   1.000
_cell.length_c   1.000
_cell.angle_alpha   90.00
_cell.angle_beta   90.00
_cell.angle_gamma   90.00
#
_symmetry.space_group_name_H-M   'P 1'
#
loop_
_entity.id
_entity.type
_entity.pdbx_description
1 polymer ?
#
loop_
_entity_poly.entity_id
_entity_poly.type
_entity_poly.pdbx_seq_one_letter_code
_entity_poly.pdbx_strand_id
1 'polypeptide(L)'
;MSQVEDIPQPKGSSRTSVASSMAVPTSDNARQRCKIAELEEKLQVLESGHAVKQRETNYFMSQGRALRRIVALFDSIEDMIGENDRRCDLEGDDDFDTSHDRLQSGYIILNNTLTWFHKKTSDMEHGDYMHMLKKLRHGADSARGDDTSKLKALVPDWVNREWRPDPPIDPEDKHCRGFAHDTCGRLLCPTELDWNDPIVRAGIRDRADGYVVTKMSWPVFLYAGYTADQNNLEEGLFKSKLLVQAFKAIFTSPSSAKDVSGDGDGANIIENHRRATKDPLSKKVKTHVAQIIKMNKVSPRSIAYVSCQLRFALSSVTSWRSIDGDFDYTQFWYNIVDFFECPPGRAAQCNIDRLLTWWTRYITFNNFNLTAVN
;
A
#
# COMPACT_ATOMS: atom_id res chain seq x y z
N MET A 1 50.87 -61.22 61.19
CA MET A 1 51.53 -59.99 61.66
C MET A 1 50.99 -58.82 60.84
N SER A 2 50.05 -58.06 61.42
CA SER A 2 50.06 -56.59 61.61
C SER A 2 50.09 -55.79 60.30
N GLN A 3 48.95 -55.31 59.81
CA GLN A 3 48.42 -53.92 59.96
C GLN A 3 49.37 -52.82 59.48
N VAL A 4 48.91 -51.98 58.54
CA VAL A 4 48.64 -50.53 58.72
C VAL A 4 48.02 -49.96 57.42
N GLU A 5 46.94 -49.20 57.59
CA GLU A 5 46.26 -48.35 56.59
C GLU A 5 47.08 -47.08 56.28
N ASP A 6 46.93 -46.53 55.07
CA ASP A 6 46.91 -45.06 54.91
C ASP A 6 46.22 -44.64 53.59
N ILE A 7 45.33 -43.65 53.69
CA ILE A 7 44.64 -42.92 52.61
C ILE A 7 44.90 -41.42 52.88
N PRO A 8 45.30 -40.58 51.90
CA PRO A 8 44.32 -39.63 51.32
C PRO A 8 44.43 -39.27 49.81
N GLN A 9 43.24 -38.97 49.28
CA GLN A 9 42.74 -38.40 48.00
C GLN A 9 43.45 -37.13 47.43
N PRO A 10 42.92 -36.43 46.37
CA PRO A 10 42.27 -36.79 45.09
C PRO A 10 42.83 -35.97 43.88
N LYS A 11 42.38 -36.23 42.64
CA LYS A 11 42.09 -35.20 41.59
C LYS A 11 41.64 -35.83 40.26
N GLY A 12 40.58 -35.28 39.67
CA GLY A 12 40.29 -35.43 38.23
C GLY A 12 38.84 -35.72 37.87
N SER A 13 37.94 -34.76 38.13
CA SER A 13 36.55 -34.76 37.67
C SER A 13 36.47 -34.54 36.16
N SER A 14 35.95 -35.51 35.41
CA SER A 14 35.42 -35.33 34.05
C SER A 14 33.89 -35.37 34.10
N ARG A 15 33.28 -34.18 34.16
CA ARG A 15 31.84 -33.97 33.98
C ARG A 15 31.46 -34.20 32.52
N THR A 16 30.74 -35.29 32.25
CA THR A 16 29.96 -35.45 31.01
C THR A 16 28.53 -35.02 31.30
N SER A 17 28.09 -33.91 30.72
CA SER A 17 26.71 -33.41 30.84
C SER A 17 25.78 -34.25 29.97
N VAL A 18 25.01 -35.14 30.58
CA VAL A 18 23.89 -35.81 29.91
C VAL A 18 22.69 -34.89 29.97
N ALA A 19 22.30 -34.35 28.81
CA ALA A 19 20.99 -33.73 28.65
C ALA A 19 19.92 -34.80 28.81
N SER A 20 19.17 -34.74 29.91
CA SER A 20 18.02 -35.60 30.16
C SER A 20 16.92 -35.28 29.15
N SER A 21 16.77 -36.16 28.16
CA SER A 21 15.59 -36.19 27.29
C SER A 21 14.39 -36.59 28.14
N MET A 22 13.50 -35.65 28.43
CA MET A 22 12.23 -35.85 29.16
C MET A 22 11.19 -36.66 28.37
N ALA A 23 11.61 -37.63 27.56
CA ALA A 23 10.73 -38.47 26.77
C ALA A 23 10.40 -39.74 27.56
N VAL A 24 9.13 -39.91 27.92
CA VAL A 24 8.63 -41.15 28.52
C VAL A 24 8.62 -42.24 27.44
N PRO A 25 9.18 -43.44 27.69
CA PRO A 25 9.19 -44.54 26.73
C PRO A 25 7.75 -44.93 26.36
N THR A 26 7.35 -44.65 25.13
CA THR A 26 6.08 -45.10 24.55
C THR A 26 6.36 -46.33 23.69
N SER A 27 5.50 -47.34 23.74
CA SER A 27 5.59 -48.53 22.88
C SER A 27 5.73 -48.14 21.40
N ASP A 28 6.61 -48.80 20.67
CA ASP A 28 6.81 -48.56 19.23
C ASP A 28 5.51 -48.73 18.44
N ASN A 29 4.64 -49.65 18.88
CA ASN A 29 3.33 -49.87 18.29
C ASN A 29 2.41 -48.64 18.49
N ALA A 30 2.43 -48.02 19.68
CA ALA A 30 1.66 -46.81 19.96
C ALA A 30 2.16 -45.62 19.12
N ARG A 31 3.49 -45.46 18.98
CA ARG A 31 4.08 -44.40 18.13
C ARG A 31 3.75 -44.60 16.66
N GLN A 32 3.76 -45.84 16.18
CA GLN A 32 3.37 -46.17 14.81
C GLN A 32 1.88 -45.90 14.56
N ARG A 33 0.99 -46.25 15.50
CA ARG A 33 -0.46 -45.96 15.39
C ARG A 33 -0.76 -44.46 15.34
N CYS A 34 -0.12 -43.65 16.19
CA CYS A 34 -0.26 -42.20 16.12
C CYS A 34 0.21 -41.64 14.76
N LYS A 35 1.30 -42.18 14.22
CA LYS A 35 1.85 -41.74 12.93
C LYS A 35 0.99 -42.19 11.75
N ILE A 36 0.38 -43.38 11.81
CA ILE A 36 -0.59 -43.87 10.83
C ILE A 36 -1.83 -42.98 10.86
N ALA A 37 -2.39 -42.68 12.04
CA ALA A 37 -3.54 -41.78 12.15
C ALA A 37 -3.27 -40.37 11.60
N GLU A 38 -2.08 -39.80 11.87
CA GLU A 38 -1.67 -38.50 11.31
C GLU A 38 -1.52 -38.55 9.77
N LEU A 39 -1.04 -39.67 9.23
CA LEU A 39 -0.91 -39.87 7.78
C LEU A 39 -2.26 -40.11 7.10
N GLU A 40 -3.17 -40.83 7.74
CA GLU A 40 -4.55 -41.06 7.27
C GLU A 40 -5.33 -39.74 7.26
N GLU A 41 -5.20 -38.90 8.28
CA GLU A 41 -5.79 -37.55 8.31
C GLU A 41 -5.24 -36.68 7.17
N LYS A 42 -3.92 -36.71 6.94
CA LYS A 42 -3.28 -35.98 5.83
C LYS A 42 -3.75 -36.50 4.46
N LEU A 43 -3.91 -37.82 4.29
CA LEU A 43 -4.43 -38.42 3.08
C LEU A 43 -5.89 -37.99 2.84
N GLN A 44 -6.73 -38.03 3.87
CA GLN A 44 -8.14 -37.61 3.77
C GLN A 44 -8.29 -36.13 3.42
N VAL A 45 -7.41 -35.26 3.94
CA VAL A 45 -7.37 -33.83 3.57
C VAL A 45 -6.90 -33.61 2.12
N LEU A 46 -6.00 -34.46 1.62
CA LEU A 46 -5.54 -34.42 0.23
C LEU A 46 -6.60 -34.96 -0.74
N GLU A 47 -7.26 -36.07 -0.40
CA GLU A 47 -8.29 -36.73 -1.19
C GLU A 47 -9.61 -35.94 -1.24
N SER A 48 -9.94 -35.18 -0.20
CA SER A 48 -11.15 -34.34 -0.16
C SER A 48 -11.08 -33.07 -1.03
N GLY A 49 -9.95 -32.78 -1.67
CA GLY A 49 -9.76 -31.58 -2.50
C GLY A 49 -9.77 -30.25 -1.73
N HIS A 50 -9.96 -30.28 -0.41
CA HIS A 50 -10.04 -29.10 0.45
C HIS A 50 -8.76 -28.27 0.41
N ALA A 51 -7.59 -28.93 0.42
CA ALA A 51 -6.30 -28.25 0.30
C ALA A 51 -6.15 -27.49 -1.03
N VAL A 52 -6.72 -28.00 -2.12
CA VAL A 52 -6.70 -27.33 -3.44
C VAL A 52 -7.58 -26.09 -3.41
N LYS A 53 -8.83 -26.21 -2.93
CA LYS A 53 -9.76 -25.08 -2.79
C LYS A 53 -9.21 -23.98 -1.87
N GLN A 54 -8.52 -24.35 -0.80
CA GLN A 54 -7.86 -23.40 0.10
C GLN A 54 -6.70 -22.66 -0.58
N ARG A 55 -5.85 -23.38 -1.33
CA ARG A 55 -4.75 -22.77 -2.09
C ARG A 55 -5.26 -21.79 -3.15
N GLU A 56 -6.32 -22.17 -3.86
CA GLU A 56 -6.96 -21.30 -4.85
C GLU A 56 -7.60 -20.06 -4.21
N THR A 57 -8.30 -20.25 -3.09
CA THR A 57 -8.85 -19.14 -2.31
C THR A 57 -7.75 -18.15 -1.88
N ASN A 58 -6.63 -18.67 -1.36
CA ASN A 58 -5.49 -17.85 -0.96
C ASN A 58 -4.84 -17.15 -2.17
N TYR A 59 -4.80 -17.81 -3.32
CA TYR A 59 -4.32 -17.24 -4.57
C TYR A 59 -5.17 -16.03 -4.99
N PHE A 60 -6.49 -16.18 -5.09
CA PHE A 60 -7.37 -15.08 -5.46
C PHE A 60 -7.32 -13.93 -4.46
N MET A 61 -7.31 -14.22 -3.16
CA MET A 61 -7.10 -13.19 -2.14
C MET A 61 -5.77 -12.45 -2.35
N SER A 62 -4.68 -13.17 -2.60
CA SER A 62 -3.37 -12.57 -2.85
C SER A 62 -3.37 -11.67 -4.10
N GLN A 63 -3.95 -12.14 -5.21
CA GLN A 63 -4.07 -11.37 -6.45
C GLN A 63 -4.93 -10.11 -6.27
N GLY A 64 -6.01 -10.21 -5.48
CA GLY A 64 -6.90 -9.11 -5.15
C GLY A 64 -6.22 -7.93 -4.47
N ARG A 65 -5.11 -8.17 -3.74
CA ARG A 65 -4.36 -7.13 -3.01
C ARG A 65 -3.82 -6.01 -3.90
N ALA A 66 -3.74 -6.20 -5.22
CA ALA A 66 -3.34 -5.15 -6.15
C ALA A 66 -4.50 -4.18 -6.47
N LEU A 67 -5.75 -4.63 -6.42
CA LEU A 67 -6.86 -3.97 -7.12
C LEU A 67 -7.16 -2.57 -6.58
N ARG A 68 -7.30 -2.39 -5.26
CA ARG A 68 -7.51 -1.04 -4.69
C ARG A 68 -6.33 -0.10 -4.92
N ARG A 69 -5.11 -0.64 -5.07
CA ARG A 69 -3.87 0.13 -5.17
C ARG A 69 -3.61 0.67 -6.56
N ILE A 70 -3.96 -0.09 -7.60
CA ILE A 70 -3.57 0.23 -8.99
C ILE A 70 -4.70 0.13 -10.01
N VAL A 71 -5.85 -0.46 -9.65
CA VAL A 71 -7.00 -0.64 -10.56
C VAL A 71 -8.12 0.34 -10.22
N ALA A 72 -8.79 0.17 -9.08
CA ALA A 72 -9.91 1.03 -8.70
C ALA A 72 -10.08 1.07 -7.18
N LEU A 73 -10.04 2.27 -6.59
CA LEU A 73 -10.21 2.44 -5.16
C LEU A 73 -11.68 2.30 -4.72
N PHE A 74 -12.61 2.83 -5.51
CA PHE A 74 -14.03 2.90 -5.14
C PHE A 74 -14.91 1.93 -5.93
N ASP A 75 -14.72 1.82 -7.25
CA ASP A 75 -15.55 0.96 -8.09
C ASP A 75 -15.43 -0.52 -7.70
N SER A 76 -16.52 -1.26 -7.84
CA SER A 76 -16.50 -2.70 -7.62
C SER A 76 -15.96 -3.42 -8.86
N ILE A 77 -15.46 -4.64 -8.65
CA ILE A 77 -14.99 -5.48 -9.76
C ILE A 77 -16.18 -5.82 -10.68
N GLU A 78 -17.34 -6.05 -10.07
CA GLU A 78 -18.59 -6.36 -10.76
C GLU A 78 -19.07 -5.21 -11.64
N ASP A 79 -19.01 -3.96 -11.18
CA ASP A 79 -19.44 -2.81 -11.99
C ASP A 79 -18.55 -2.63 -13.22
N MET A 80 -17.23 -2.83 -13.07
CA MET A 80 -16.29 -2.80 -14.21
C MET A 80 -16.57 -3.91 -15.22
N ILE A 81 -16.87 -5.13 -14.75
CA ILE A 81 -17.23 -6.25 -15.62
C ILE A 81 -18.56 -5.99 -16.31
N GLY A 82 -19.58 -5.58 -15.55
CA GLY A 82 -20.91 -5.30 -16.07
C GLY A 82 -20.90 -4.19 -17.13
N GLU A 83 -20.07 -3.16 -16.97
CA GLU A 83 -19.90 -2.13 -18.00
C GLU A 83 -19.23 -2.68 -19.27
N ASN A 84 -18.23 -3.55 -19.13
CA ASN A 84 -17.61 -4.18 -20.30
C ASN A 84 -18.60 -5.11 -21.02
N ASP A 85 -19.35 -5.93 -20.28
CA ASP A 85 -20.35 -6.82 -20.84
C ASP A 85 -21.44 -6.01 -21.56
N ARG A 86 -21.91 -4.92 -20.94
CA ARG A 86 -22.84 -3.96 -21.57
C ARG A 86 -22.29 -3.48 -22.91
N ARG A 87 -21.02 -3.05 -22.99
CA ARG A 87 -20.40 -2.59 -24.24
C ARG A 87 -20.26 -3.69 -25.30
N CYS A 88 -20.09 -4.96 -24.91
CA CYS A 88 -20.07 -6.08 -25.84
C CYS A 88 -21.45 -6.40 -26.43
N ASP A 89 -22.52 -6.15 -25.66
CA ASP A 89 -23.91 -6.40 -26.07
C ASP A 89 -24.51 -5.26 -26.89
N LEU A 90 -23.84 -4.09 -26.98
CA LEU A 90 -24.34 -2.95 -27.74
C LEU A 90 -24.13 -3.14 -29.26
N GLU A 91 -25.23 -3.00 -30.01
CA GLU A 91 -25.22 -2.89 -31.47
C GLU A 91 -25.29 -1.41 -31.90
N GLY A 92 -24.20 -0.64 -31.76
CA GLY A 92 -24.15 0.75 -32.25
C GLY A 92 -23.19 1.68 -31.49
N ASP A 93 -23.15 2.96 -31.92
CA ASP A 93 -22.50 4.06 -31.20
C ASP A 93 -23.49 4.66 -30.19
N ASP A 94 -23.49 4.12 -28.97
CA ASP A 94 -24.17 4.76 -27.83
C ASP A 94 -23.28 5.87 -27.24
N ASP A 95 -23.90 6.97 -26.82
CA ASP A 95 -23.21 8.01 -26.06
C ASP A 95 -22.88 7.47 -24.65
N PHE A 96 -21.58 7.31 -24.38
CA PHE A 96 -21.08 6.94 -23.05
C PHE A 96 -20.85 8.20 -22.20
N ASP A 97 -21.35 8.20 -20.96
CA ASP A 97 -20.96 9.23 -20.00
C ASP A 97 -19.57 8.94 -19.40
N THR A 98 -19.01 9.96 -18.72
CA THR A 98 -17.70 9.86 -18.06
C THR A 98 -17.62 8.74 -17.02
N SER A 99 -18.73 8.40 -16.37
CA SER A 99 -18.76 7.31 -15.38
C SER A 99 -18.58 5.95 -16.05
N HIS A 100 -19.28 5.72 -17.16
CA HIS A 100 -19.13 4.50 -17.96
C HIS A 100 -17.70 4.36 -18.51
N ASP A 101 -17.07 5.44 -18.97
CA ASP A 101 -15.69 5.41 -19.45
C ASP A 101 -14.66 5.11 -18.36
N ARG A 102 -14.90 5.58 -17.13
CA ARG A 102 -14.06 5.27 -15.97
C ARG A 102 -14.15 3.78 -15.59
N LEU A 103 -15.35 3.20 -15.61
CA LEU A 103 -15.57 1.77 -15.38
C LEU A 103 -14.89 0.92 -16.46
N GLN A 104 -15.04 1.29 -17.74
CA GLN A 104 -14.37 0.58 -18.84
C GLN A 104 -12.85 0.68 -18.74
N SER A 105 -12.31 1.86 -18.43
CA SER A 105 -10.88 2.03 -18.20
C SER A 105 -10.40 1.19 -17.01
N GLY A 106 -11.21 1.10 -15.96
CA GLY A 106 -10.98 0.19 -14.84
C GLY A 106 -10.93 -1.27 -15.24
N TYR A 107 -11.85 -1.74 -16.09
CA TYR A 107 -11.86 -3.11 -16.62
C TYR A 107 -10.62 -3.43 -17.47
N ILE A 108 -10.19 -2.50 -18.33
CA ILE A 108 -8.97 -2.66 -19.12
C ILE A 108 -7.75 -2.81 -18.19
N ILE A 109 -7.66 -1.96 -17.16
CA ILE A 109 -6.56 -2.00 -16.19
C ILE A 109 -6.64 -3.26 -15.31
N LEU A 110 -7.83 -3.74 -14.96
CA LEU A 110 -8.06 -5.00 -14.26
C LEU A 110 -7.44 -6.17 -15.04
N ASN A 111 -7.71 -6.25 -16.34
CA ASN A 111 -7.18 -7.32 -17.19
C ASN A 111 -5.67 -7.23 -17.45
N ASN A 112 -5.14 -6.01 -17.53
CA ASN A 112 -3.69 -5.80 -17.58
C ASN A 112 -3.01 -6.19 -16.26
N THR A 113 -3.68 -5.97 -15.13
CA THR A 113 -3.16 -6.30 -13.80
C THR A 113 -3.24 -7.80 -13.53
N LEU A 114 -4.37 -8.41 -13.89
CA LEU A 114 -4.64 -9.84 -13.75
C LEU A 114 -4.70 -10.45 -15.14
N THR A 115 -3.55 -10.65 -15.79
CA THR A 115 -3.47 -11.14 -17.18
C THR A 115 -4.09 -12.53 -17.39
N TRP A 116 -4.35 -13.26 -16.31
CA TRP A 116 -5.02 -14.55 -16.32
C TRP A 116 -6.55 -14.43 -16.23
N PHE A 117 -7.09 -13.26 -15.90
CA PHE A 117 -8.50 -13.05 -15.52
C PHE A 117 -9.45 -13.52 -16.62
N HIS A 118 -9.46 -12.88 -17.79
CA HIS A 118 -10.28 -13.29 -18.94
C HIS A 118 -10.20 -14.79 -19.24
N LYS A 119 -8.97 -15.33 -19.38
CA LYS A 119 -8.78 -16.73 -19.74
C LYS A 119 -9.35 -17.67 -18.69
N LYS A 120 -9.20 -17.35 -17.41
CA LYS A 120 -9.67 -18.21 -16.32
C LYS A 120 -11.18 -18.09 -16.16
N THR A 121 -11.77 -16.92 -16.38
CA THR A 121 -13.21 -16.69 -16.15
C THR A 121 -14.09 -17.35 -17.20
N SER A 122 -13.63 -17.49 -18.44
CA SER A 122 -14.44 -18.07 -19.54
C SER A 122 -14.87 -19.52 -19.30
N ASP A 123 -14.05 -20.30 -18.59
CA ASP A 123 -14.29 -21.74 -18.37
C ASP A 123 -14.82 -22.05 -16.95
N MET A 124 -15.09 -21.02 -16.13
CA MET A 124 -15.49 -21.21 -14.73
C MET A 124 -17.00 -21.38 -14.56
N GLU A 125 -17.39 -22.31 -13.70
CA GLU A 125 -18.78 -22.40 -13.24
C GLU A 125 -19.17 -21.12 -12.47
N HIS A 126 -20.43 -20.70 -12.62
CA HIS A 126 -20.93 -19.46 -12.03
C HIS A 126 -20.67 -19.35 -10.51
N GLY A 127 -20.84 -20.44 -9.76
CA GLY A 127 -20.57 -20.46 -8.31
C GLY A 127 -19.10 -20.18 -7.97
N ASP A 128 -18.18 -20.80 -8.70
CA ASP A 128 -16.73 -20.60 -8.52
C ASP A 128 -16.30 -19.21 -8.99
N TYR A 129 -16.91 -18.69 -10.05
CA TYR A 129 -16.70 -17.33 -10.56
C TYR A 129 -17.07 -16.29 -9.49
N MET A 130 -18.27 -16.40 -8.90
CA MET A 130 -18.72 -15.50 -7.84
C MET A 130 -17.86 -15.60 -6.58
N HIS A 131 -17.41 -16.82 -6.22
CA HIS A 131 -16.47 -17.02 -5.12
C HIS A 131 -15.12 -16.36 -5.39
N MET A 132 -14.58 -16.50 -6.59
CA MET A 132 -13.34 -15.83 -7.01
C MET A 132 -13.45 -14.31 -6.86
N LEU A 133 -14.51 -13.69 -7.41
CA LEU A 133 -14.72 -12.24 -7.30
C LEU A 133 -14.82 -11.78 -5.84
N LYS A 134 -15.51 -12.55 -4.99
CA LYS A 134 -15.56 -12.31 -3.54
C LYS A 134 -14.17 -12.36 -2.90
N LYS A 135 -13.32 -13.32 -3.27
CA LYS A 135 -11.96 -13.43 -2.73
C LYS A 135 -11.02 -12.35 -3.24
N LEU A 136 -11.15 -11.93 -4.51
CA LEU A 136 -10.43 -10.77 -5.05
C LEU A 136 -10.77 -9.49 -4.28
N ARG A 137 -12.07 -9.20 -4.08
CA ARG A 137 -12.52 -8.05 -3.28
C ARG A 137 -12.00 -8.08 -1.85
N HIS A 138 -12.09 -9.23 -1.19
CA HIS A 138 -11.59 -9.38 0.17
C HIS A 138 -10.09 -9.10 0.25
N GLY A 139 -9.30 -9.64 -0.69
CA GLY A 139 -7.88 -9.31 -0.82
C GLY A 139 -7.61 -7.82 -1.01
N ALA A 140 -8.39 -7.17 -1.87
CA ALA A 140 -8.29 -5.76 -2.18
C ALA A 140 -8.56 -4.87 -0.94
N ASP A 141 -9.63 -5.17 -0.20
CA ASP A 141 -10.02 -4.42 0.99
C ASP A 141 -9.07 -4.67 2.17
N SER A 142 -8.61 -5.91 2.37
CA SER A 142 -7.59 -6.22 3.37
C SER A 142 -6.29 -5.46 3.10
N ALA A 143 -5.84 -5.43 1.84
CA ALA A 143 -4.66 -4.66 1.45
C ALA A 143 -4.80 -3.16 1.75
N ARG A 144 -5.97 -2.59 1.47
CA ARG A 144 -6.26 -1.18 1.80
C ARG A 144 -6.25 -0.94 3.30
N GLY A 145 -6.87 -1.82 4.09
CA GLY A 145 -6.86 -1.74 5.55
C GLY A 145 -5.45 -1.83 6.15
N ASP A 146 -4.59 -2.71 5.64
CA ASP A 146 -3.18 -2.82 6.05
C ASP A 146 -2.43 -1.50 5.82
N ASP A 147 -2.61 -0.90 4.64
CA ASP A 147 -1.95 0.36 4.28
C ASP A 147 -2.48 1.56 5.06
N THR A 148 -3.80 1.62 5.29
CA THR A 148 -4.42 2.62 6.17
C THR A 148 -3.84 2.54 7.58
N SER A 149 -3.74 1.33 8.14
CA SER A 149 -3.20 1.11 9.50
C SER A 149 -1.73 1.52 9.58
N LYS A 150 -0.95 1.17 8.56
CA LYS A 150 0.46 1.54 8.44
C LYS A 150 0.67 3.05 8.40
N LEU A 151 -0.08 3.77 7.56
CA LEU A 151 0.08 5.23 7.43
C LEU A 151 -0.45 5.99 8.64
N LYS A 152 -1.51 5.50 9.31
CA LYS A 152 -1.98 6.08 10.58
C LYS A 152 -0.87 6.16 11.63
N ALA A 153 0.01 5.15 11.67
CA ALA A 153 1.14 5.08 12.59
C ALA A 153 2.36 5.89 12.12
N LEU A 154 2.67 5.88 10.82
CA LEU A 154 3.90 6.51 10.30
C LEU A 154 3.79 8.02 10.08
N VAL A 155 2.63 8.51 9.62
CA VAL A 155 2.45 9.94 9.27
C VAL A 155 2.69 10.88 10.46
N PRO A 156 2.20 10.60 11.70
CA PRO A 156 2.53 11.40 12.87
C PRO A 156 4.02 11.54 13.12
N ASP A 157 4.79 10.44 13.04
CA ASP A 157 6.25 10.47 13.21
C ASP A 157 6.92 11.37 12.16
N TRP A 158 6.50 11.25 10.89
CA TRP A 158 7.05 12.07 9.82
C TRP A 158 6.74 13.55 10.04
N VAL A 159 5.50 13.86 10.42
CA VAL A 159 5.08 15.25 10.64
C VAL A 159 5.77 15.84 11.88
N ASN A 160 5.86 15.09 12.97
CA ASN A 160 6.54 15.53 14.19
C ASN A 160 8.03 15.77 13.96
N ARG A 161 8.70 14.93 13.18
CA ARG A 161 10.12 15.08 12.87
C ARG A 161 10.39 16.30 11.99
N GLU A 162 9.57 16.51 10.98
CA GLU A 162 9.79 17.55 9.97
C GLU A 162 9.43 18.95 10.49
N TRP A 163 8.26 19.10 11.13
CA TRP A 163 7.73 20.41 11.52
C TRP A 163 7.75 20.70 13.01
N ARG A 164 7.99 19.69 13.87
CA ARG A 164 8.05 19.82 15.34
C ARG A 164 6.89 20.65 15.91
N PRO A 165 5.63 20.28 15.64
CA PRO A 165 4.49 21.02 16.14
C PRO A 165 4.43 21.02 17.67
N ASP A 166 3.79 22.05 18.22
CA ASP A 166 3.49 22.17 19.64
C ASP A 166 1.96 22.37 19.83
N PRO A 167 1.24 21.40 20.42
CA PRO A 167 1.73 20.09 20.86
C PRO A 167 2.10 19.18 19.68
N PRO A 168 2.99 18.19 19.86
CA PRO A 168 3.23 17.15 18.87
C PRO A 168 1.96 16.36 18.53
N ILE A 169 1.88 15.83 17.31
CA ILE A 169 0.77 14.95 16.93
C ILE A 169 0.88 13.63 17.71
N ASP A 170 -0.16 13.30 18.44
CA ASP A 170 -0.28 12.01 19.11
C ASP A 170 -0.52 10.88 18.06
N PRO A 171 0.35 9.86 17.99
CA PRO A 171 0.15 8.72 17.10
C PRO A 171 -1.07 7.87 17.47
N GLU A 172 -1.48 7.85 18.73
CA GLU A 172 -2.60 7.04 19.24
C GLU A 172 -3.94 7.80 19.19
N ASP A 173 -3.92 9.13 19.30
CA ASP A 173 -5.11 9.96 19.16
C ASP A 173 -5.26 10.57 17.76
N LYS A 174 -6.09 9.93 16.92
CA LYS A 174 -6.43 10.48 15.60
C LYS A 174 -7.43 11.64 15.68
N HIS A 175 -8.25 11.74 16.71
CA HIS A 175 -9.30 12.79 16.80
C HIS A 175 -8.70 14.19 16.86
N CYS A 176 -7.53 14.32 17.50
CA CYS A 176 -6.78 15.57 17.58
C CYS A 176 -6.04 15.93 16.28
N ARG A 177 -6.16 15.17 15.18
CA ARG A 177 -5.57 15.52 13.86
C ARG A 177 -6.52 16.38 13.03
N GLY A 178 -6.32 16.41 11.70
CA GLY A 178 -7.15 17.19 10.79
C GLY A 178 -7.03 18.70 11.06
N PHE A 179 -8.14 19.42 10.86
CA PHE A 179 -8.18 20.88 11.06
C PHE A 179 -8.12 21.32 12.52
N ALA A 180 -8.29 20.40 13.48
CA ALA A 180 -8.10 20.70 14.90
C ALA A 180 -6.62 21.00 15.21
N HIS A 181 -5.68 20.35 14.52
CA HIS A 181 -4.25 20.53 14.71
C HIS A 181 -3.62 21.37 13.60
N ASP A 182 -2.90 22.44 13.95
CA ASP A 182 -2.40 23.45 13.01
C ASP A 182 -1.58 22.87 11.86
N THR A 183 -0.63 21.95 12.13
CA THR A 183 0.18 21.36 11.04
C THR A 183 -0.61 20.44 10.12
N CYS A 184 -1.48 19.57 10.64
CA CYS A 184 -2.38 18.75 9.83
C CYS A 184 -3.34 19.61 9.01
N GLY A 185 -3.92 20.63 9.64
CA GLY A 185 -4.81 21.58 8.99
C GLY A 185 -4.12 22.32 7.85
N ARG A 186 -2.90 22.83 8.06
CA ARG A 186 -2.09 23.46 7.01
C ARG A 186 -1.82 22.53 5.83
N LEU A 187 -1.49 21.26 6.11
CA LEU A 187 -1.24 20.25 5.06
C LEU A 187 -2.50 19.89 4.28
N LEU A 188 -3.66 19.90 4.93
CA LEU A 188 -4.97 19.61 4.32
C LEU A 188 -5.63 20.83 3.67
N CYS A 189 -5.13 22.04 3.96
CA CYS A 189 -5.68 23.29 3.47
C CYS A 189 -5.66 23.33 1.93
N PRO A 190 -6.75 23.77 1.28
CA PRO A 190 -6.75 24.14 -0.13
C PRO A 190 -5.64 25.15 -0.44
N THR A 191 -5.02 25.00 -1.60
CA THR A 191 -3.90 25.85 -2.04
C THR A 191 -4.27 27.31 -2.29
N GLU A 192 -5.54 27.60 -2.52
CA GLU A 192 -6.09 28.94 -2.71
C GLU A 192 -6.38 29.67 -1.40
N LEU A 193 -6.27 28.97 -0.25
CA LEU A 193 -6.51 29.51 1.08
C LEU A 193 -5.20 29.58 1.88
N ASP A 194 -4.92 30.73 2.51
CA ASP A 194 -3.74 30.89 3.38
C ASP A 194 -4.06 30.45 4.81
N TRP A 195 -3.61 29.25 5.19
CA TRP A 195 -3.77 28.74 6.56
C TRP A 195 -3.16 29.64 7.65
N ASN A 196 -2.17 30.47 7.31
CA ASN A 196 -1.55 31.37 8.29
C ASN A 196 -2.48 32.52 8.67
N ASP A 197 -3.40 32.91 7.79
CA ASP A 197 -4.46 33.86 8.10
C ASP A 197 -5.39 33.28 9.18
N PRO A 198 -5.50 33.91 10.36
CA PRO A 198 -6.38 33.45 11.43
C PRO A 198 -7.86 33.38 11.01
N ILE A 199 -8.31 34.24 10.09
CA ILE A 199 -9.69 34.25 9.59
C ILE A 199 -9.94 33.00 8.75
N VAL A 200 -9.02 32.68 7.83
CA VAL A 200 -9.09 31.45 7.02
C VAL A 200 -9.08 30.23 7.92
N ARG A 201 -8.15 30.17 8.89
CA ARG A 201 -8.04 29.04 9.81
C ARG A 201 -9.30 28.85 10.66
N ALA A 202 -9.89 29.93 11.17
CA ALA A 202 -11.15 29.88 11.90
C ALA A 202 -12.31 29.45 10.98
N GLY A 203 -12.41 30.06 9.79
CA GLY A 203 -13.45 29.73 8.80
C GLY A 203 -13.43 28.26 8.38
N ILE A 204 -12.25 27.66 8.16
CA ILE A 204 -12.12 26.24 7.83
C ILE A 204 -12.56 25.36 9.01
N ARG A 205 -12.18 25.72 10.24
CA ARG A 205 -12.53 24.97 11.46
C ARG A 205 -14.04 24.99 11.73
N ASP A 206 -14.65 26.15 11.52
CA ASP A 206 -16.08 26.38 11.74
C ASP A 206 -16.94 25.96 10.54
N ARG A 207 -16.30 25.61 9.41
CA ARG A 207 -16.95 25.30 8.13
C ARG A 207 -17.83 26.45 7.64
N ALA A 208 -17.35 27.67 7.81
CA ALA A 208 -18.04 28.87 7.35
C ALA A 208 -18.12 28.91 5.81
N ASP A 209 -19.17 29.55 5.29
CA ASP A 209 -19.33 29.77 3.86
C ASP A 209 -18.09 30.44 3.26
N GLY A 210 -17.61 29.90 2.14
CA GLY A 210 -16.37 30.33 1.48
C GLY A 210 -15.08 29.68 2.00
N TYR A 211 -15.13 28.92 3.10
CA TYR A 211 -13.98 28.22 3.69
C TYR A 211 -14.13 26.70 3.74
N VAL A 212 -15.18 26.16 3.11
CA VAL A 212 -15.43 24.72 3.08
C VAL A 212 -14.38 24.03 2.22
N VAL A 213 -13.61 23.12 2.84
CA VAL A 213 -12.60 22.33 2.13
C VAL A 213 -13.26 21.18 1.39
N THR A 214 -13.32 21.28 0.06
CA THR A 214 -13.98 20.30 -0.80
C THR A 214 -13.00 19.50 -1.66
N LYS A 215 -13.51 18.46 -2.31
CA LYS A 215 -12.81 17.64 -3.33
C LYS A 215 -12.31 18.42 -4.56
N MET A 216 -12.83 19.63 -4.79
CA MET A 216 -12.52 20.43 -5.99
C MET A 216 -11.20 21.19 -5.88
N SER A 217 -10.60 21.23 -4.69
CA SER A 217 -9.40 21.98 -4.42
C SER A 217 -8.25 21.06 -4.03
N TRP A 218 -7.06 21.36 -4.53
CA TRP A 218 -5.88 20.57 -4.19
C TRP A 218 -5.39 20.91 -2.79
N PRO A 219 -5.19 19.92 -1.90
CA PRO A 219 -4.59 20.15 -0.61
C PRO A 219 -3.07 20.37 -0.75
N VAL A 220 -2.53 21.24 0.10
CA VAL A 220 -1.11 21.61 0.14
C VAL A 220 -0.17 20.39 0.25
N PHE A 221 -0.58 19.31 0.92
CA PHE A 221 0.25 18.11 1.04
C PHE A 221 0.57 17.44 -0.30
N LEU A 222 -0.06 17.79 -1.42
CA LEU A 222 0.29 17.25 -2.74
C LEU A 222 1.51 17.94 -3.35
N TYR A 223 1.83 19.17 -2.94
CA TYR A 223 2.82 20.01 -3.62
C TYR A 223 4.23 19.85 -3.05
N ALA A 224 5.23 19.88 -3.93
CA ALA A 224 6.63 20.05 -3.55
C ALA A 224 6.79 21.31 -2.68
N GLY A 225 7.60 21.21 -1.62
CA GLY A 225 7.76 22.31 -0.66
C GLY A 225 6.50 22.70 0.12
N TYR A 226 5.37 22.04 -0.09
CA TYR A 226 4.09 22.36 0.53
C TYR A 226 3.63 23.80 0.21
N THR A 227 3.81 24.22 -1.04
CA THR A 227 3.38 25.52 -1.56
C THR A 227 3.01 25.38 -3.04
N ALA A 228 1.95 26.05 -3.47
CA ALA A 228 1.52 26.08 -4.86
C ALA A 228 1.75 27.46 -5.48
N ASP A 229 2.28 27.49 -6.69
CA ASP A 229 2.34 28.71 -7.50
C ASP A 229 0.95 28.99 -8.08
N GLN A 230 0.33 30.10 -7.65
CA GLN A 230 -1.01 30.46 -8.12
C GLN A 230 -1.04 30.84 -9.61
N ASN A 231 0.11 31.15 -10.21
CA ASN A 231 0.22 31.37 -11.66
C ASN A 231 0.44 30.07 -12.44
N ASN A 232 0.81 28.99 -11.74
CA ASN A 232 1.06 27.67 -12.32
C ASN A 232 0.79 26.55 -11.30
N LEU A 233 -0.49 26.22 -11.12
CA LEU A 233 -0.94 25.21 -10.14
C LEU A 233 -0.45 23.79 -10.43
N GLU A 234 0.11 23.51 -11.61
CA GLU A 234 0.70 22.19 -11.89
C GLU A 234 2.16 22.11 -11.40
N GLU A 235 2.82 23.25 -11.14
CA GLU A 235 4.20 23.27 -10.66
C GLU A 235 4.28 22.63 -9.28
N GLY A 236 5.15 21.61 -9.16
CA GLY A 236 5.32 20.87 -7.91
C GLY A 236 4.15 19.97 -7.51
N LEU A 237 3.01 19.96 -8.23
CA LEU A 237 1.86 19.13 -7.90
C LEU A 237 2.22 17.63 -7.97
N PHE A 238 1.71 16.87 -6.98
CA PHE A 238 2.05 15.45 -6.73
C PHE A 238 3.54 15.17 -6.51
N LYS A 239 4.34 16.14 -6.03
CA LYS A 239 5.78 15.93 -5.76
C LYS A 239 6.18 16.19 -4.31
N SER A 240 5.21 16.29 -3.39
CA SER A 240 5.56 16.50 -1.98
C SER A 240 6.36 15.34 -1.39
N LYS A 241 7.27 15.68 -0.47
CA LYS A 241 8.05 14.70 0.29
C LYS A 241 7.13 13.72 1.03
N LEU A 242 6.07 14.22 1.67
CA LEU A 242 5.14 13.39 2.44
C LEU A 242 4.39 12.38 1.55
N LEU A 243 3.98 12.78 0.35
CA LEU A 243 3.33 11.89 -0.62
C LEU A 243 4.28 10.79 -1.08
N VAL A 244 5.53 11.14 -1.35
CA VAL A 244 6.58 10.17 -1.71
C VAL A 244 6.87 9.20 -0.56
N GLN A 245 6.94 9.67 0.69
CA GLN A 245 7.11 8.82 1.86
C GLN A 245 5.95 7.84 2.02
N ALA A 246 4.70 8.30 1.84
CA ALA A 246 3.52 7.47 1.89
C ALA A 246 3.53 6.40 0.77
N PHE A 247 3.91 6.80 -0.44
CA PHE A 247 4.06 5.88 -1.57
C PHE A 247 5.08 4.78 -1.25
N LYS A 248 6.25 5.18 -0.73
CA LYS A 248 7.30 4.25 -0.32
C LYS A 248 6.82 3.32 0.79
N ALA A 249 6.12 3.81 1.82
CA ALA A 249 5.61 2.96 2.89
C ALA A 249 4.59 1.92 2.40
N ILE A 250 3.78 2.26 1.39
CA ILE A 250 2.77 1.36 0.80
C ILE A 250 3.43 0.32 -0.11
N PHE A 251 4.17 0.76 -1.12
CA PHE A 251 4.63 -0.11 -2.20
C PHE A 251 6.02 -0.69 -1.97
N THR A 252 6.84 -0.03 -1.16
CA THR A 252 8.26 -0.37 -0.95
C THR A 252 8.48 -1.01 0.43
N SER A 253 9.16 -0.30 1.32
CA SER A 253 9.31 -0.64 2.74
C SER A 253 9.15 0.63 3.59
N PRO A 254 8.79 0.50 4.87
CA PRO A 254 8.83 1.63 5.81
C PRO A 254 10.22 2.26 5.93
N SER A 255 11.29 1.46 5.80
CA SER A 255 12.68 1.95 5.91
C SER A 255 13.02 2.92 4.78
N SER A 256 12.65 2.61 3.55
CA SER A 256 12.90 3.48 2.39
C SER A 256 12.09 4.78 2.41
N ALA A 257 11.05 4.87 3.24
CA ALA A 257 10.34 6.13 3.49
C ALA A 257 11.10 7.07 4.45
N LYS A 258 12.08 6.57 5.21
CA LYS A 258 12.89 7.41 6.11
C LYS A 258 13.95 8.23 5.36
N ASP A 259 14.40 7.76 4.20
CA ASP A 259 15.52 8.33 3.44
C ASP A 259 15.10 9.31 2.33
N VAL A 260 13.87 9.84 2.37
CA VAL A 260 13.39 10.79 1.36
C VAL A 260 13.98 12.18 1.64
N SER A 261 14.90 12.65 0.80
CA SER A 261 15.44 14.03 0.84
C SER A 261 14.49 14.97 0.10
N GLY A 262 14.20 16.15 0.68
CA GLY A 262 13.07 17.01 0.30
C GLY A 262 13.16 17.72 -1.06
N ASP A 263 14.35 18.06 -1.55
CA ASP A 263 14.47 19.13 -2.56
C ASP A 263 15.40 18.79 -3.75
N GLY A 264 15.48 17.51 -4.14
CA GLY A 264 16.32 17.07 -5.26
C GLY A 264 15.55 16.84 -6.56
N ASP A 265 16.17 17.18 -7.69
CA ASP A 265 15.78 16.83 -9.08
C ASP A 265 15.73 15.32 -9.39
N GLY A 266 15.87 14.47 -8.35
CA GLY A 266 16.02 13.02 -8.46
C GLY A 266 17.45 12.55 -8.76
N ALA A 267 18.37 13.42 -9.19
CA ALA A 267 19.75 13.04 -9.53
C ALA A 267 20.60 12.81 -8.27
N ASN A 268 20.43 13.64 -7.23
CA ASN A 268 21.15 13.52 -5.95
C ASN A 268 20.83 12.22 -5.17
N ILE A 269 19.72 11.56 -5.50
CA ILE A 269 19.31 10.29 -4.89
C ILE A 269 20.15 9.12 -5.44
N ILE A 270 20.53 9.17 -6.73
CA ILE A 270 21.41 8.19 -7.37
C ILE A 270 22.77 8.15 -6.66
N GLU A 271 23.26 9.31 -6.23
CA GLU A 271 24.56 9.45 -5.58
C GLU A 271 24.56 8.93 -4.13
N ASN A 272 23.50 9.21 -3.37
CA ASN A 272 23.32 8.65 -2.02
C ASN A 272 23.11 7.12 -2.03
N HIS A 273 22.45 6.58 -3.05
CA HIS A 273 22.26 5.13 -3.19
C HIS A 273 23.53 4.34 -3.54
N ARG A 274 24.49 4.94 -4.26
CA ARG A 274 25.81 4.34 -4.51
C ARG A 274 26.65 4.13 -3.24
N ARG A 275 26.37 4.91 -2.17
CA ARG A 275 27.05 4.76 -0.88
C ARG A 275 26.47 3.62 -0.03
N ALA A 276 25.14 3.43 -0.07
CA ALA A 276 24.45 2.38 0.69
C ALA A 276 24.68 0.95 0.14
N THR A 277 25.09 0.81 -1.12
CA THR A 277 25.35 -0.50 -1.77
C THR A 277 26.69 -1.14 -1.39
N LYS A 278 27.49 -0.50 -0.52
CA LYS A 278 28.80 -1.01 -0.09
C LYS A 278 28.77 -1.90 1.15
N ASP A 279 27.61 -2.12 1.77
CA ASP A 279 27.50 -3.01 2.94
C ASP A 279 27.12 -4.44 2.51
N PRO A 280 28.06 -5.42 2.55
CA PRO A 280 27.81 -6.78 2.05
C PRO A 280 26.94 -7.61 3.00
N LEU A 281 26.53 -7.07 4.15
CA LEU A 281 25.82 -7.81 5.20
C LEU A 281 24.30 -7.59 5.20
N SER A 282 23.71 -7.27 4.04
CA SER A 282 22.28 -7.04 3.91
C SER A 282 21.49 -8.35 4.09
N LYS A 283 20.82 -8.48 5.24
CA LYS A 283 19.81 -9.50 5.57
C LYS A 283 18.82 -9.68 4.41
N LYS A 284 18.38 -10.92 4.13
CA LYS A 284 17.34 -11.25 3.13
C LYS A 284 16.19 -10.23 3.19
N VAL A 285 16.13 -9.35 2.19
CA VAL A 285 15.08 -8.32 2.10
C VAL A 285 13.77 -9.02 1.81
N LYS A 286 12.76 -8.83 2.68
CA LYS A 286 11.39 -9.31 2.41
C LYS A 286 10.91 -8.73 1.07
N THR A 287 10.29 -9.56 0.23
CA THR A 287 9.64 -9.13 -1.02
C THR A 287 8.72 -7.95 -0.73
N HIS A 288 8.94 -6.81 -1.39
CA HIS A 288 8.12 -5.61 -1.20
C HIS A 288 6.84 -5.65 -2.04
N VAL A 289 5.85 -4.83 -1.69
CA VAL A 289 4.50 -4.89 -2.30
C VAL A 289 4.56 -4.68 -3.82
N ALA A 290 5.35 -3.73 -4.32
CA ALA A 290 5.50 -3.52 -5.77
C ALA A 290 5.97 -4.78 -6.50
N GLN A 291 6.94 -5.53 -5.94
CA GLN A 291 7.37 -6.81 -6.49
C GLN A 291 6.28 -7.90 -6.41
N ILE A 292 5.50 -7.94 -5.33
CA ILE A 292 4.39 -8.91 -5.17
C ILE A 292 3.31 -8.68 -6.22
N ILE A 293 2.95 -7.42 -6.48
CA ILE A 293 1.92 -7.05 -7.46
C ILE A 293 2.50 -6.81 -8.86
N LYS A 294 3.79 -7.09 -9.08
CA LYS A 294 4.51 -6.91 -10.35
C LYS A 294 4.45 -5.49 -10.92
N MET A 295 4.39 -4.49 -10.05
CA MET A 295 4.41 -3.07 -10.42
C MET A 295 5.83 -2.64 -10.81
N ASN A 296 6.04 -2.43 -12.11
CA ASN A 296 7.33 -2.04 -12.70
C ASN A 296 7.47 -0.52 -12.91
N LYS A 297 6.35 0.20 -12.98
CA LYS A 297 6.27 1.64 -13.15
C LYS A 297 5.21 2.20 -12.20
N VAL A 298 5.39 3.46 -11.78
CA VAL A 298 4.36 4.18 -11.04
C VAL A 298 3.20 4.47 -11.99
N SER A 299 1.97 4.14 -11.57
CA SER A 299 0.75 4.38 -12.35
C SER A 299 -0.02 5.59 -11.82
N PRO A 300 -0.79 6.28 -12.66
CA PRO A 300 -1.76 7.30 -12.23
C PRO A 300 -2.57 6.92 -11.00
N ARG A 301 -3.24 5.77 -11.08
CA ARG A 301 -4.12 5.24 -10.03
C ARG A 301 -3.38 4.93 -8.73
N SER A 302 -2.10 4.56 -8.80
CA SER A 302 -1.28 4.37 -7.60
C SER A 302 -0.96 5.69 -6.87
N ILE A 303 -0.77 6.80 -7.60
CA ILE A 303 -0.57 8.13 -7.00
C ILE A 303 -1.90 8.61 -6.39
N ALA A 304 -3.01 8.44 -7.10
CA ALA A 304 -4.34 8.74 -6.57
C ALA A 304 -4.63 7.97 -5.27
N TYR A 305 -4.25 6.68 -5.22
CA TYR A 305 -4.48 5.81 -4.07
C TYR A 305 -3.74 6.32 -2.84
N VAL A 306 -2.44 6.61 -3.02
CA VAL A 306 -1.58 7.11 -1.95
C VAL A 306 -2.06 8.49 -1.49
N SER A 307 -2.55 9.33 -2.40
CA SER A 307 -3.10 10.65 -2.07
C SER A 307 -4.33 10.54 -1.16
N CYS A 308 -5.29 9.66 -1.49
CA CYS A 308 -6.45 9.40 -0.63
C CYS A 308 -6.03 8.83 0.74
N GLN A 309 -5.10 7.88 0.75
CA GLN A 309 -4.60 7.27 1.99
C GLN A 309 -3.85 8.26 2.88
N LEU A 310 -3.03 9.15 2.30
CA LEU A 310 -2.31 10.18 3.03
C LEU A 310 -3.26 11.24 3.59
N ARG A 311 -4.21 11.72 2.80
CA ARG A 311 -5.27 12.62 3.30
C ARG A 311 -6.00 12.00 4.49
N PHE A 312 -6.38 10.73 4.38
CA PHE A 312 -7.03 10.02 5.47
C PHE A 312 -6.15 9.93 6.72
N ALA A 313 -4.84 9.68 6.58
CA ALA A 313 -3.93 9.62 7.72
C ALA A 313 -3.75 10.98 8.43
N LEU A 314 -3.84 12.08 7.68
CA LEU A 314 -3.78 13.46 8.17
C LEU A 314 -5.10 13.97 8.78
N SER A 315 -6.25 13.42 8.37
CA SER A 315 -7.56 13.84 8.86
C SER A 315 -7.82 13.40 10.31
N SER A 316 -8.90 13.88 10.91
CA SER A 316 -9.35 13.43 12.24
C SER A 316 -10.24 12.18 12.22
N VAL A 317 -10.59 11.67 11.03
CA VAL A 317 -11.57 10.56 10.90
C VAL A 317 -10.99 9.19 11.25
N THR A 318 -11.58 8.47 12.19
CA THR A 318 -11.03 7.20 12.69
C THR A 318 -11.27 5.99 11.78
N SER A 319 -12.32 6.01 10.97
CA SER A 319 -12.72 4.92 10.06
C SER A 319 -12.88 5.39 8.62
N TRP A 320 -12.46 4.56 7.66
CA TRP A 320 -12.56 4.90 6.24
C TRP A 320 -14.02 5.05 5.81
N ARG A 321 -14.31 6.09 5.05
CA ARG A 321 -15.62 6.38 4.46
C ARG A 321 -15.43 7.23 3.20
N SER A 322 -16.33 7.08 2.23
CA SER A 322 -16.26 7.84 0.98
C SER A 322 -16.53 9.33 1.20
N ILE A 323 -17.34 9.68 2.20
CA ILE A 323 -17.64 11.07 2.56
C ILE A 323 -17.12 11.38 3.96
N ASP A 324 -16.26 12.39 4.08
CA ASP A 324 -15.66 12.89 5.31
C ASP A 324 -16.06 14.36 5.51
N GLY A 325 -17.18 14.57 6.21
CA GLY A 325 -17.80 15.89 6.28
C GLY A 325 -18.19 16.35 4.88
N ASP A 326 -17.60 17.46 4.45
CA ASP A 326 -17.84 18.08 3.15
C ASP A 326 -16.88 17.58 2.05
N PHE A 327 -15.96 16.67 2.42
CA PHE A 327 -14.98 16.12 1.50
C PHE A 327 -15.39 14.75 0.97
N ASP A 328 -15.46 14.64 -0.35
CA ASP A 328 -15.79 13.41 -1.06
C ASP A 328 -14.51 12.75 -1.60
N TYR A 329 -14.13 11.60 -1.02
CA TYR A 329 -12.97 10.83 -1.44
C TYR A 329 -13.16 10.15 -2.80
N THR A 330 -14.38 9.79 -3.18
CA THR A 330 -14.66 9.19 -4.48
C THR A 330 -14.36 10.20 -5.57
N GLN A 331 -14.88 11.42 -5.42
CA GLN A 331 -14.61 12.51 -6.36
C GLN A 331 -13.15 12.98 -6.32
N PHE A 332 -12.52 13.04 -5.13
CA PHE A 332 -11.09 13.37 -5.04
C PHE A 332 -10.22 12.34 -5.78
N TRP A 333 -10.55 11.04 -5.66
CA TRP A 333 -9.90 10.00 -6.43
C TRP A 333 -10.07 10.22 -7.93
N TYR A 334 -11.29 10.48 -8.40
CA TYR A 334 -11.54 10.72 -9.81
C TYR A 334 -10.84 11.97 -10.34
N ASN A 335 -10.85 13.07 -9.59
CA ASN A 335 -10.14 14.30 -9.98
C ASN A 335 -8.64 14.03 -10.20
N ILE A 336 -8.01 13.19 -9.36
CA ILE A 336 -6.61 12.82 -9.56
C ILE A 336 -6.46 11.88 -10.76
N VAL A 337 -7.32 10.87 -10.89
CA VAL A 337 -7.26 9.93 -12.00
C VAL A 337 -7.43 10.66 -13.33
N ASP A 338 -8.43 11.53 -13.48
CA ASP A 338 -8.69 12.30 -14.69
C ASP A 338 -7.54 13.27 -15.00
N PHE A 339 -6.93 13.89 -13.99
CA PHE A 339 -5.73 14.73 -14.18
C PHE A 339 -4.63 13.97 -14.93
N PHE A 340 -4.47 12.67 -14.67
CA PHE A 340 -3.47 11.83 -15.31
C PHE A 340 -3.95 11.12 -16.58
N GLU A 341 -5.18 10.62 -16.59
CA GLU A 341 -5.73 9.72 -17.65
C GLU A 341 -6.50 10.50 -18.73
N CYS A 342 -6.91 11.75 -18.46
CA CYS A 342 -7.67 12.60 -19.39
C CYS A 342 -7.02 13.98 -19.63
N PRO A 343 -5.74 14.05 -20.05
CA PRO A 343 -5.10 15.35 -20.30
C PRO A 343 -5.79 16.12 -21.45
N PRO A 344 -5.98 17.45 -21.31
CA PRO A 344 -6.68 18.28 -22.30
C PRO A 344 -5.90 18.47 -23.62
N GLY A 345 -4.68 17.94 -23.75
CA GLY A 345 -3.89 18.03 -24.97
C GLY A 345 -2.47 17.49 -24.84
N ARG A 346 -1.71 17.55 -25.94
CA ARG A 346 -0.35 16.98 -26.02
C ARG A 346 0.63 17.57 -25.01
N ALA A 347 0.55 18.88 -24.75
CA ALA A 347 1.43 19.54 -23.79
C ALA A 347 1.21 19.00 -22.35
N ALA A 348 -0.06 18.89 -21.93
CA ALA A 348 -0.42 18.29 -20.65
C ALA A 348 0.00 16.82 -20.57
N GLN A 349 -0.22 16.03 -21.63
CA GLN A 349 0.26 14.65 -21.72
C GLN A 349 1.79 14.56 -21.52
N CYS A 350 2.57 15.43 -22.18
CA CYS A 350 4.03 15.45 -21.99
C CYS A 350 4.44 15.80 -20.54
N ASN A 351 3.71 16.69 -19.87
CA ASN A 351 3.95 17.01 -18.46
C ASN A 351 3.65 15.82 -17.56
N ILE A 352 2.54 15.12 -17.80
CA ILE A 352 2.16 13.89 -17.10
C ILE A 352 3.21 12.80 -17.31
N ASP A 353 3.68 12.58 -18.53
CA ASP A 353 4.70 11.57 -18.84
C ASP A 353 6.01 11.87 -18.09
N ARG A 354 6.40 13.15 -18.02
CA ARG A 354 7.55 13.61 -17.24
C ARG A 354 7.35 13.38 -15.74
N LEU A 355 6.16 13.65 -15.22
CA LEU A 355 5.80 13.42 -13.82
C LEU A 355 5.84 11.93 -13.46
N LEU A 356 5.23 11.06 -14.26
CA LEU A 356 5.25 9.60 -14.06
C LEU A 356 6.66 9.03 -14.22
N THR A 357 7.47 9.59 -15.12
CA THR A 357 8.88 9.23 -15.28
C THR A 357 9.68 9.64 -14.03
N TRP A 358 9.46 10.85 -13.51
CA TRP A 358 10.07 11.30 -12.26
C TRP A 358 9.70 10.38 -11.10
N TRP A 359 8.41 10.08 -10.93
CA TRP A 359 7.92 9.16 -9.90
C TRP A 359 8.54 7.78 -10.03
N THR A 360 8.56 7.22 -11.23
CA THR A 360 9.15 5.90 -11.47
C THR A 360 10.62 5.90 -11.11
N ARG A 361 11.40 6.92 -11.50
CA ARG A 361 12.82 7.05 -11.13
C ARG A 361 13.04 7.22 -9.62
N TYR A 362 12.23 8.05 -8.97
CA TYR A 362 12.35 8.37 -7.55
C TYR A 362 11.99 7.17 -6.66
N ILE A 363 11.03 6.37 -7.11
CA ILE A 363 10.57 5.15 -6.43
C ILE A 363 11.43 3.94 -6.80
N THR A 364 12.02 3.89 -8.00
CA THR A 364 12.72 2.69 -8.47
C THR A 364 13.74 2.21 -7.45
N PHE A 365 13.38 1.04 -6.94
CA PHE A 365 14.13 0.10 -6.16
C PHE A 365 15.37 -0.34 -6.94
N ASN A 366 16.54 -0.28 -6.32
CA ASN A 366 17.61 -1.19 -6.74
C ASN A 366 17.17 -2.62 -6.44
N ASN A 367 16.71 -3.34 -7.47
CA ASN A 367 16.82 -4.80 -7.61
C ASN A 367 16.45 -5.30 -9.02
N PHE A 368 16.67 -4.50 -10.07
CA PHE A 368 16.78 -5.05 -11.42
C PHE A 368 18.19 -4.76 -11.91
N ASN A 369 18.99 -5.83 -11.96
CA ASN A 369 20.18 -5.87 -12.79
C ASN A 369 19.73 -5.44 -14.19
N LEU A 370 20.14 -4.25 -14.61
CA LEU A 370 20.30 -3.94 -16.02
C LEU A 370 21.39 -4.89 -16.52
N THR A 371 20.99 -6.08 -16.96
CA THR A 371 21.76 -6.77 -17.99
C THR A 371 21.71 -5.85 -19.18
N ALA A 372 22.83 -5.15 -19.40
CA ALA A 372 23.11 -4.41 -20.61
C ALA A 372 22.78 -5.32 -21.79
N VAL A 373 21.81 -4.89 -22.60
CA VAL A 373 21.69 -5.37 -23.97
C VAL A 373 22.73 -4.58 -24.75
N ASN A 374 23.85 -5.23 -25.06
CA ASN A 374 24.67 -4.89 -26.21
C ASN A 374 23.99 -5.43 -27.47
#